data_AF-D2I4I9-F1
#
_entry.id   AF-D2I4I9-F1
#
_cell.length_a   1.000
_cell.length_b   1.000
_cell.length_c   1.000
_cell.angle_alpha   90.00
_cell.angle_beta   90.00
_cell.angle_gamma   90.00
#
_symmetry.space_group_name_H-M   'P 1'
#
loop_
_entity.id
_entity.type
_entity.pdbx_description
1 polymer ?
#
loop_
_entity_poly.entity_id
_entity_poly.type
_entity_poly.pdbx_seq_one_letter_code
_entity_poly.pdbx_strand_id
1 'polypeptide(L)'
;IPLFGAKTIGRRSPDGPVLSKAEFVEKVRQSNQACHDGDFHTAIVLYNEALAVDPQNCILYSNRSAAYMKIQQYDKALDDAIKARLLNPKWPK
;
A
#
# COMPACT_ATOMS: atom_id res chain seq x y z
N ILE A 1 27.67 -3.47 -34.34
CA ILE A 1 27.75 -4.62 -33.39
C ILE A 1 29.15 -4.57 -32.78
N PRO A 2 29.41 -4.63 -31.45
CA PRO A 2 28.54 -4.70 -30.25
C PRO A 2 28.66 -3.43 -29.34
N LEU A 3 27.67 -3.02 -28.53
CA LEU A 3 27.18 -3.47 -27.20
C LEU A 3 28.06 -3.13 -25.97
N PHE A 4 27.36 -2.61 -24.94
CA PHE A 4 27.63 -2.64 -23.49
C PHE A 4 28.35 -1.46 -22.82
N GLY A 5 27.62 -0.78 -21.93
CA GLY A 5 28.12 0.29 -21.07
C GLY A 5 27.17 0.58 -19.90
N ALA A 6 27.02 -0.44 -19.04
CA ALA A 6 26.54 -0.45 -17.65
C ALA A 6 25.70 0.74 -17.11
N LYS A 7 24.44 0.39 -16.82
CA LYS A 7 23.52 0.99 -15.84
C LYS A 7 24.25 1.21 -14.49
N THR A 8 24.51 2.45 -14.10
CA THR A 8 24.94 2.75 -12.72
C THR A 8 23.72 3.14 -11.89
N ILE A 9 23.60 2.38 -10.81
CA ILE A 9 22.53 2.35 -9.84
C ILE A 9 22.33 3.75 -9.24
N GLY A 10 21.08 4.21 -9.16
CA GLY A 10 20.73 5.37 -8.34
C GLY A 10 21.15 5.08 -6.90
N ARG A 11 22.08 5.88 -6.38
CA ARG A 11 22.50 5.83 -4.98
C ARG A 11 21.28 6.14 -4.10
N ARG A 12 20.77 5.13 -3.40
CA ARG A 12 19.79 5.28 -2.32
C ARG A 12 20.58 5.49 -1.03
N SER A 13 20.30 6.57 -0.31
CA SER A 13 20.95 6.92 0.96
C SER A 13 20.81 5.80 2.02
N PRO A 14 21.80 5.61 2.91
CA PRO A 14 21.79 4.49 3.86
C PRO A 14 21.14 4.78 5.23
N ASP A 15 20.70 6.01 5.52
CA ASP A 15 20.29 6.38 6.88
C ASP A 15 18.83 6.90 6.95
N GLY A 16 17.94 6.02 7.40
CA GLY A 16 16.50 6.24 7.66
C GLY A 16 15.75 4.91 7.51
N PRO A 17 14.77 4.57 8.37
CA PRO A 17 14.16 3.25 8.37
C PRO A 17 13.29 3.09 7.11
N VAL A 18 13.92 2.67 6.02
CA VAL A 18 13.23 2.06 4.89
C VAL A 18 12.70 0.76 5.45
N LEU A 19 11.41 0.74 5.83
CA LEU A 19 10.75 -0.48 6.32
C LEU A 19 11.21 -1.65 5.44
N SER A 20 11.85 -2.63 6.06
CA SER A 20 12.40 -3.77 5.33
C SER A 20 11.27 -4.49 4.61
N LYS A 21 11.56 -5.20 3.52
CA LYS A 21 10.55 -6.01 2.82
C LYS A 21 9.79 -6.93 3.77
N ALA A 22 10.45 -7.41 4.83
CA ALA A 22 9.83 -8.20 5.90
C ALA A 22 8.82 -7.39 6.73
N GLU A 23 9.15 -6.15 7.10
CA GLU A 23 8.25 -5.28 7.85
C GLU A 23 7.03 -4.89 7.02
N PHE A 24 7.20 -4.62 5.72
CA PHE A 24 6.06 -4.41 4.82
C PHE A 24 5.11 -5.62 4.83
N VAL A 25 5.65 -6.84 4.68
CA VAL A 25 4.85 -8.07 4.67
C VAL A 25 4.12 -8.24 6.00
N GLU A 26 4.79 -7.94 7.11
CA GLU A 26 4.18 -8.02 8.43
C GLU A 26 3.07 -6.97 8.63
N LYS A 27 3.28 -5.72 8.18
CA LYS A 27 2.26 -4.67 8.24
C LYS A 27 1.02 -5.02 7.42
N VAL A 28 1.20 -5.59 6.23
CA VAL A 28 0.08 -6.08 5.40
C VAL A 28 -0.64 -7.25 6.07
N ARG A 29 0.09 -8.14 6.74
CA ARG A 29 -0.52 -9.25 7.50
C ARG A 29 -1.37 -8.70 8.66
N GLN A 30 -0.80 -7.80 9.45
CA GLN A 30 -1.46 -7.18 10.60
C GLN A 30 -2.67 -6.35 10.17
N SER A 31 -2.58 -5.60 9.06
CA SER A 31 -3.71 -4.80 8.56
C SER A 31 -4.88 -5.70 8.15
N ASN A 32 -4.59 -6.82 7.48
CA ASN A 32 -5.61 -7.79 7.10
C ASN A 32 -6.24 -8.43 8.34
N GLN A 33 -5.42 -8.81 9.33
CA GLN A 33 -5.91 -9.37 10.58
C GLN A 33 -6.81 -8.39 11.34
N ALA A 34 -6.39 -7.13 11.46
CA ALA A 34 -7.21 -6.07 12.07
C ALA A 34 -8.55 -5.87 11.33
N CYS A 35 -8.57 -5.95 9.99
CA CYS A 35 -9.82 -5.97 9.23
C CYS A 35 -10.71 -7.18 9.56
N HIS A 36 -10.12 -8.37 9.75
CA HIS A 36 -10.85 -9.57 10.15
C HIS A 36 -11.44 -9.46 11.56
N ASP A 37 -10.71 -8.82 12.48
CA ASP A 37 -11.13 -8.63 13.86
C ASP A 37 -12.12 -7.46 14.03
N GLY A 38 -12.39 -6.71 12.96
CA GLY A 38 -13.28 -5.55 12.96
C GLY A 38 -12.63 -4.26 13.50
N ASP A 39 -11.33 -4.29 13.82
CA ASP A 39 -10.56 -3.10 14.18
C ASP A 39 -10.10 -2.34 12.92
N PHE A 40 -11.08 -1.69 12.28
CA PHE A 40 -10.86 -0.96 11.04
C PHE A 40 -9.95 0.26 11.23
N HIS A 41 -9.93 0.89 12.42
CA HIS A 41 -9.06 2.03 12.70
C HIS A 41 -7.60 1.61 12.67
N THR A 42 -7.24 0.52 13.38
CA THR A 42 -5.88 -0.03 13.35
C THR A 42 -5.52 -0.51 11.95
N ALA A 43 -6.44 -1.18 11.25
CA ALA A 43 -6.21 -1.61 9.87
C ALA A 43 -5.83 -0.44 8.95
N ILE A 44 -6.53 0.69 9.03
CA ILE A 44 -6.25 1.89 8.23
C ILE A 44 -4.84 2.43 8.51
N VAL A 45 -4.42 2.50 9.79
CA VAL A 45 -3.08 2.95 10.16
C VAL A 45 -2.01 2.03 9.56
N LEU A 46 -2.20 0.72 9.68
CA LEU A 46 -1.28 -0.26 9.13
C LEU A 46 -1.22 -0.23 7.60
N TYR A 47 -2.36 -0.02 6.93
CA TYR A 47 -2.38 0.20 5.48
C TYR A 47 -1.64 1.48 5.08
N ASN A 48 -1.75 2.57 5.86
CA ASN A 48 -0.99 3.80 5.59
C ASN A 48 0.51 3.54 5.64
N GLU A 49 0.99 2.80 6.66
CA GLU A 49 2.39 2.43 6.78
C GLU A 49 2.85 1.53 5.63
N ALA A 50 2.04 0.53 5.25
CA ALA A 50 2.36 -0.33 4.12
C ALA A 50 2.38 0.43 2.78
N LEU A 51 1.46 1.37 2.58
CA LEU A 51 1.39 2.23 1.40
C LEU A 51 2.51 3.28 1.36
N ALA A 52 3.09 3.66 2.51
CA ALA A 52 4.29 4.50 2.52
C ALA A 52 5.51 3.76 1.94
N VAL A 53 5.52 2.43 2.03
CA VAL A 53 6.57 1.57 1.44
C VAL A 53 6.29 1.24 -0.02
N ASP A 54 5.04 0.87 -0.34
CA ASP A 54 4.60 0.54 -1.70
C ASP A 54 3.38 1.38 -2.11
N PRO A 55 3.60 2.65 -2.53
CA PRO A 55 2.53 3.58 -2.88
C PRO A 55 1.84 3.25 -4.22
N GLN A 56 2.31 2.23 -4.95
CA GLN A 56 1.73 1.81 -6.23
C GLN A 56 0.86 0.55 -6.07
N ASN A 57 0.60 0.13 -4.84
CA ASN A 57 -0.14 -1.10 -4.55
C ASN A 57 -1.65 -0.89 -4.58
N CYS A 58 -2.28 -1.16 -5.72
CA CYS A 58 -3.75 -1.04 -5.88
C CYS A 58 -4.54 -1.90 -4.87
N ILE A 59 -3.99 -3.05 -4.44
CA ILE A 59 -4.65 -3.96 -3.50
C ILE A 59 -4.78 -3.30 -2.13
N LEU A 60 -3.71 -2.64 -1.65
CA LEU A 60 -3.73 -1.97 -0.35
C LEU A 60 -4.68 -0.77 -0.35
N TYR A 61 -4.77 -0.01 -1.44
CA TYR A 61 -5.78 1.04 -1.57
C TYR A 61 -7.20 0.47 -1.55
N SER A 62 -7.48 -0.61 -2.28
CA SER A 62 -8.81 -1.24 -2.27
C SER A 62 -9.19 -1.78 -0.89
N ASN A 63 -8.24 -2.40 -0.17
CA ASN A 63 -8.49 -2.90 1.18
C ASN A 63 -8.68 -1.76 2.20
N ARG A 64 -7.90 -0.68 2.10
CA ARG A 64 -8.06 0.50 2.97
C ARG A 64 -9.38 1.23 2.67
N SER A 65 -9.79 1.29 1.40
CA SER A 65 -11.12 1.77 1.00
C SER A 65 -12.24 0.98 1.69
N ALA A 66 -12.16 -0.36 1.69
CA ALA A 66 -13.13 -1.20 2.39
C ALA A 66 -13.14 -0.95 3.91
N ALA A 67 -11.97 -0.74 4.53
CA ALA A 67 -11.89 -0.39 5.95
C ALA A 67 -12.54 0.99 6.23
N TYR A 68 -12.31 2.00 5.38
CA TYR A 68 -12.97 3.30 5.48
C TYR A 68 -14.50 3.21 5.35
N MET A 69 -15.01 2.37 4.45
CA MET A 69 -16.46 2.12 4.34
C MET A 69 -17.06 1.60 5.65
N LYS A 70 -16.33 0.75 6.37
CA LYS A 70 -16.81 0.14 7.63
C LYS A 70 -16.92 1.16 8.77
N ILE A 71 -16.10 2.19 8.75
CA ILE A 71 -16.16 3.31 9.70
C ILE A 71 -16.90 4.54 9.13
N GLN A 72 -17.67 4.35 8.06
CA GLN A 72 -18.51 5.38 7.42
C GLN A 72 -17.75 6.61 6.90
N GLN A 73 -16.44 6.49 6.64
CA GLN A 73 -15.65 7.53 5.99
C GLN A 73 -15.69 7.38 4.47
N TYR A 74 -16.87 7.60 3.88
CA TYR A 74 -17.14 7.33 2.47
C TYR A 74 -16.29 8.15 1.50
N ASP A 75 -16.00 9.41 1.83
CA ASP A 75 -15.17 10.27 0.96
C ASP A 75 -13.76 9.69 0.80
N LYS A 76 -13.15 9.26 1.91
CA LYS A 76 -11.82 8.63 1.87
C LYS A 76 -11.85 7.27 1.21
N ALA A 77 -12.93 6.51 1.41
CA ALA A 77 -13.11 5.24 0.72
C ALA A 77 -13.17 5.43 -0.81
N LEU A 78 -13.88 6.47 -1.27
CA LEU A 78 -13.98 6.81 -2.68
C LEU A 78 -12.63 7.23 -3.26
N ASP A 79 -11.88 8.09 -2.56
CA ASP A 79 -10.54 8.51 -2.97
C ASP A 79 -9.60 7.31 -3.17
N ASP A 80 -9.61 6.36 -2.23
CA ASP A 80 -8.81 5.14 -2.32
C ASP A 80 -9.26 4.22 -3.44
N ALA A 81 -10.57 4.07 -3.67
CA ALA A 81 -11.10 3.27 -4.77
C ALA A 81 -10.73 3.87 -6.13
N ILE A 82 -10.80 5.19 -6.27
CA ILE A 82 -10.35 5.91 -7.47
C ILE A 82 -8.86 5.66 -7.67
N LYS A 83 -8.05 5.78 -6.62
CA LYS A 83 -6.61 5.57 -6.71
C LYS A 83 -6.25 4.13 -7.09
N ALA A 84 -6.93 3.13 -6.53
CA ALA A 84 -6.76 1.73 -6.91
C ALA A 84 -7.04 1.52 -8.40
N ARG A 85 -8.12 2.12 -8.93
CA ARG A 85 -8.47 2.04 -10.35
C ARG A 85 -7.52 2.82 -11.27
N LEU A 86 -6.97 3.94 -10.81
CA LEU A 86 -5.93 4.67 -11.56
C LEU A 86 -4.64 3.84 -11.68
N LEU A 87 -4.27 3.12 -10.62
CA LEU A 87 -3.09 2.24 -10.61
C LEU A 87 -3.31 0.96 -11.42
N ASN A 88 -4.51 0.38 -11.33
CA ASN A 88 -4.90 -0.79 -12.11
C ASN A 88 -6.33 -0.59 -12.66
N PRO A 89 -6.46 -0.15 -13.92
CA PRO A 89 -7.76 0.09 -14.55
C PRO A 89 -8.67 -1.14 -14.67
N LYS A 90 -8.09 -2.35 -14.55
CA LYS A 90 -8.83 -3.62 -14.56
C LYS A 90 -9.19 -4.10 -13.15
N TRP A 91 -8.89 -3.33 -12.12
CA TRP A 91 -9.19 -3.70 -10.74
C TRP A 91 -10.71 -3.74 -10.52
N PRO A 92 -11.30 -4.90 -10.16
CA PRO A 92 -12.74 -5.11 -10.21
C PRO A 92 -13.47 -4.67 -8.92
N LYS A 93 -12.75 -4.27 -7.87
CA LYS A 93 -13.28 -3.94 -6.55
C LYS A 93 -13.04 -2.47 -6.21
#